data_AF-A0A920LPH6-F1
#
_entry.id   AF-A0A920LPH6-F1
#
_cell.length_a   1.000
_cell.length_b   1.000
_cell.length_c   1.000
_cell.angle_alpha   90.00
_cell.angle_beta   90.00
_cell.angle_gamma   90.00
#
_symmetry.space_group_name_H-M   'P 1'
#
loop_
_entity.id
_entity.type
_entity.pdbx_description
1 polymer ?
#
loop_
_entity_poly.entity_id
_entity_poly.type
_entity_poly.pdbx_seq_one_letter_code
_entity_poly.pdbx_strand_id
1 'polypeptide(L)'
;MAEASKKTAQTGSKAKKASGKTAKPAGKSAAKSAAKSLGKSATPEAILLPEGYRPTDDEEFMNPMQLAYFRNKLEIWRAELLNEATETITDLSQENLHRPDQMDRAQIESNAAIDLRTRDRERKLLQKIEAALRRIEDGSYGYCVETDEPINLRRLEARPIASLSLHAQEQHERNERIHRDD
;
A
#
# COMPACT_ATOMS: atom_id res chain seq x y z
N MET A 1 19.07 -27.97 -69.34
CA MET A 1 19.71 -29.16 -68.76
C MET A 1 18.74 -29.75 -67.74
N ALA A 2 18.30 -30.99 -67.99
CA ALA A 2 17.52 -31.86 -67.09
C ALA A 2 18.39 -32.21 -65.86
N GLU A 3 17.91 -32.69 -64.70
CA GLU A 3 17.02 -33.82 -64.39
C GLU A 3 16.66 -33.71 -62.88
N ALA A 4 15.41 -33.93 -62.44
CA ALA A 4 14.89 -35.16 -61.78
C ALA A 4 15.49 -35.43 -60.36
N SER A 5 14.79 -35.95 -59.34
CA SER A 5 13.43 -36.47 -59.17
C SER A 5 13.17 -36.78 -57.67
N LYS A 6 11.93 -36.52 -57.24
CA LYS A 6 11.01 -37.36 -56.41
C LYS A 6 11.53 -38.15 -55.18
N LYS A 7 10.83 -38.00 -54.04
CA LYS A 7 9.84 -39.00 -53.51
C LYS A 7 9.15 -38.53 -52.21
N THR A 8 7.80 -38.43 -52.21
CA THR A 8 6.76 -39.20 -51.43
C THR A 8 6.81 -39.14 -49.90
N ALA A 9 5.72 -39.14 -49.13
CA ALA A 9 4.28 -39.12 -49.39
C ALA A 9 3.49 -38.78 -48.11
N GLN A 10 2.25 -38.36 -48.32
CA GLN A 10 1.11 -38.32 -47.41
C GLN A 10 0.99 -39.53 -46.49
N THR A 11 0.51 -39.31 -45.26
CA THR A 11 -0.75 -39.93 -44.81
C THR A 11 -1.47 -38.97 -43.87
N GLY A 12 -2.78 -38.80 -44.08
CA GLY A 12 -3.69 -38.20 -43.11
C GLY A 12 -4.69 -39.25 -42.64
N SER A 13 -5.30 -39.02 -41.48
CA SER A 13 -6.68 -39.43 -41.24
C SER A 13 -7.31 -38.64 -40.09
N LYS A 14 -8.54 -38.21 -40.40
CA LYS A 14 -9.53 -37.48 -39.58
C LYS A 14 -10.23 -38.40 -38.57
N ALA A 15 -10.91 -37.75 -37.62
CA ALA A 15 -12.18 -38.07 -36.91
C ALA A 15 -11.99 -38.05 -35.38
N LYS A 16 -12.90 -37.60 -34.50
CA LYS A 16 -14.31 -37.15 -34.58
C LYS A 16 -14.65 -36.43 -33.24
N LYS A 17 -15.67 -35.57 -33.24
CA LYS A 17 -16.32 -34.87 -32.10
C LYS A 17 -17.09 -35.80 -31.13
N ALA A 18 -17.22 -35.40 -29.85
CA ALA A 18 -18.43 -35.38 -28.97
C ALA A 18 -18.00 -35.04 -27.52
N SER A 19 -18.34 -33.91 -26.87
CA SER A 19 -19.61 -33.46 -26.23
C SER A 19 -20.04 -34.21 -24.94
N GLY A 20 -20.21 -33.46 -23.83
CA GLY A 20 -20.90 -33.85 -22.58
C GLY A 20 -20.15 -33.36 -21.32
N LYS A 21 -20.38 -32.19 -20.72
CA LYS A 21 -21.53 -31.63 -19.94
C LYS A 21 -21.70 -32.22 -18.51
N THR A 22 -21.44 -31.35 -17.50
CA THR A 22 -22.06 -31.25 -16.13
C THR A 22 -21.84 -32.40 -15.12
N ALA A 23 -21.82 -32.27 -13.78
CA ALA A 23 -22.20 -31.23 -12.83
C ALA A 23 -21.49 -31.42 -11.46
N LYS A 24 -21.54 -30.35 -10.65
CA LYS A 24 -21.31 -30.22 -9.19
C LYS A 24 -22.23 -31.14 -8.34
N PRO A 25 -21.91 -31.36 -7.05
CA PRO A 25 -22.93 -31.11 -6.04
C PRO A 25 -22.46 -30.23 -4.88
N ALA A 26 -23.43 -29.53 -4.32
CA ALA A 26 -23.35 -28.67 -3.15
C ALA A 26 -23.89 -29.42 -1.92
N GLY A 27 -23.30 -29.15 -0.75
CA GLY A 27 -23.92 -29.27 0.58
C GLY A 27 -23.19 -28.26 1.48
N LYS A 28 -23.76 -27.10 1.80
CA LYS A 28 -24.75 -26.78 2.86
C LYS A 28 -24.32 -27.20 4.27
N SER A 29 -23.94 -26.21 5.07
CA SER A 29 -24.29 -25.95 6.50
C SER A 29 -23.31 -24.89 7.03
N ALA A 30 -23.61 -23.92 7.87
CA ALA A 30 -24.82 -23.32 8.40
C ALA A 30 -24.36 -22.03 9.10
N ALA A 31 -25.12 -20.95 8.99
CA ALA A 31 -24.90 -19.72 9.75
C ALA A 31 -25.29 -19.91 11.22
N LYS A 32 -24.46 -19.39 12.14
CA LYS A 32 -24.73 -18.97 13.54
C LYS A 32 -23.39 -18.56 14.14
N SER A 33 -23.21 -17.52 14.95
CA SER A 33 -24.06 -16.43 15.43
C SER A 33 -23.14 -15.45 16.17
N ALA A 34 -23.60 -14.21 16.31
CA ALA A 34 -22.97 -13.13 17.05
C ALA A 34 -22.52 -13.52 18.47
N ALA A 35 -21.33 -13.06 18.86
CA ALA A 35 -21.00 -12.75 20.25
C ALA A 35 -20.07 -11.54 20.29
N LYS A 36 -20.71 -10.39 20.50
CA LYS A 36 -20.14 -9.14 20.97
C LYS A 36 -19.27 -9.39 22.21
N SER A 37 -17.99 -9.00 22.17
CA SER A 37 -17.27 -8.61 23.37
C SER A 37 -16.44 -7.36 23.07
N LEU A 38 -16.94 -6.24 23.57
CA LEU A 38 -16.16 -5.03 23.77
C LEU A 38 -15.18 -5.33 24.90
N GLY A 39 -13.94 -5.67 24.54
CA GLY A 39 -12.82 -5.80 25.45
C GLY A 39 -11.89 -4.60 25.29
N LYS A 40 -11.99 -3.67 26.24
CA LYS A 40 -11.04 -2.60 26.59
C LYS A 40 -9.76 -2.52 25.72
N SER A 41 -9.63 -1.46 24.93
CA SER A 41 -8.35 -1.02 24.41
C SER A 41 -7.49 -0.50 25.58
N ALA A 42 -6.75 -1.41 26.20
CA ALA A 42 -5.61 -1.04 27.00
C ALA A 42 -4.62 -0.37 26.04
N THR A 43 -4.40 0.93 26.20
CA THR A 43 -3.21 1.60 25.70
C THR A 43 -2.01 0.75 26.10
N PRO A 44 -1.24 0.17 25.16
CA PRO A 44 -0.09 -0.61 25.56
C PRO A 44 0.90 0.35 26.23
N GLU A 45 1.39 -0.05 27.40
CA GLU A 45 2.56 0.56 28.04
C GLU A 45 3.61 0.86 26.97
N ALA A 46 4.24 2.02 27.06
CA ALA A 46 5.35 2.38 26.18
C ALA A 46 6.48 1.37 26.37
N ILE A 47 6.49 0.31 25.55
CA ILE A 47 7.56 -0.66 25.48
C ILE A 47 8.81 0.13 25.13
N LEU A 48 9.76 0.22 26.06
CA LEU A 48 11.06 0.83 25.83
C LEU A 48 11.83 -0.06 24.86
N LEU A 49 12.00 0.40 23.62
CA LEU A 49 12.87 -0.28 22.67
C LEU A 49 14.33 -0.17 23.13
N PRO A 50 15.11 -1.26 23.00
CA PRO A 50 16.57 -1.19 23.13
C PRO A 50 17.14 -0.17 22.14
N GLU A 51 18.19 0.53 22.55
CA GLU A 51 18.87 1.51 21.72
C GLU A 51 19.40 0.86 20.44
N GLY A 52 18.93 1.33 19.27
CA GLY A 52 19.33 0.78 17.96
C GLY A 52 18.58 -0.50 17.52
N TYR A 53 17.47 -0.88 18.15
CA TYR A 53 16.67 -2.02 17.70
C TYR A 53 16.20 -1.88 16.25
N ARG A 54 16.42 -2.93 15.46
CA ARG A 54 15.95 -3.05 14.08
C ARG A 54 15.24 -4.40 13.92
N PRO A 55 14.00 -4.44 13.40
CA PRO A 55 13.30 -5.68 13.16
C PRO A 55 14.09 -6.60 12.22
N THR A 56 14.26 -7.86 12.61
CA THR A 56 14.88 -8.91 11.78
C THR A 56 13.87 -10.02 11.48
N ASP A 57 14.15 -10.80 10.43
CA ASP A 57 13.31 -11.93 10.02
C ASP A 57 13.45 -13.15 10.97
N ASP A 58 14.38 -13.09 11.93
CA ASP A 58 14.65 -14.17 12.89
C ASP A 58 13.68 -14.18 14.09
N GLU A 59 12.88 -13.13 14.24
CA GLU A 59 11.91 -12.95 15.32
C GLU A 59 10.47 -13.30 14.87
N GLU A 60 9.58 -13.54 15.84
CA GLU A 60 8.17 -13.72 15.54
C GLU A 60 7.57 -12.47 14.88
N PHE A 61 6.86 -12.68 13.78
CA PHE A 61 6.30 -11.61 12.96
C PHE A 61 5.31 -10.77 13.77
N MET A 62 5.52 -9.45 13.80
CA MET A 62 4.70 -8.48 14.52
C MET A 62 4.63 -8.69 16.04
N ASN A 63 5.74 -9.10 16.65
CA ASN A 63 5.94 -9.02 18.10
C ASN A 63 5.70 -7.57 18.62
N PRO A 64 5.14 -7.38 19.82
CA PRO A 64 5.12 -6.10 20.53
C PRO A 64 6.34 -5.17 20.34
N MET A 65 7.57 -5.70 20.30
CA MET A 65 8.78 -4.91 20.03
C MET A 65 8.82 -4.34 18.60
N GLN A 66 8.49 -5.14 17.59
CA GLN A 66 8.40 -4.70 16.19
C GLN A 66 7.29 -3.66 16.02
N LEU A 67 6.13 -3.89 16.65
CA LEU A 67 5.02 -2.93 16.61
C LEU A 67 5.41 -1.59 17.24
N ALA A 68 6.10 -1.61 18.38
CA ALA A 68 6.60 -0.40 19.02
C ALA A 68 7.62 0.34 18.13
N TYR A 69 8.50 -0.39 17.41
CA TYR A 69 9.44 0.19 16.45
C TYR A 69 8.71 0.94 15.33
N PHE A 70 7.77 0.26 14.66
CA PHE A 70 7.02 0.86 13.56
C PHE A 70 6.12 2.00 14.02
N ARG A 71 5.54 1.89 15.23
CA ARG A 71 4.77 2.98 15.84
C ARG A 71 5.61 4.23 16.02
N ASN A 72 6.78 4.12 16.66
CA ASN A 72 7.67 5.26 16.87
C ASN A 72 8.10 5.87 15.53
N LYS A 73 8.47 5.03 14.55
CA LYS A 73 8.81 5.50 13.20
C LYS A 73 7.67 6.28 12.52
N LEU A 74 6.43 5.79 12.64
CA LEU A 74 5.25 6.47 12.08
C LEU A 74 4.90 7.76 12.85
N GLU A 75 5.09 7.79 14.17
CA GLU A 75 4.87 8.98 15.00
C GLU A 75 5.89 10.09 14.71
N ILE A 76 7.18 9.74 14.57
CA ILE A 76 8.23 10.67 14.13
C ILE A 76 7.87 11.24 12.76
N TRP A 77 7.56 10.38 11.79
CA TRP A 77 7.24 10.83 10.44
C TRP A 77 5.98 11.71 10.40
N ARG A 78 4.97 11.39 11.22
CA ARG A 78 3.79 12.24 11.41
C ARG A 78 4.16 13.61 11.94
N ALA A 79 5.04 13.68 12.95
CA ALA A 79 5.49 14.94 13.53
C ALA A 79 6.28 15.77 12.50
N GLU A 80 7.16 15.16 11.72
CA GLU A 80 7.90 15.82 10.64
C GLU A 80 6.95 16.48 9.63
N LEU A 81 5.93 15.74 9.14
CA LEU A 81 4.96 16.29 8.20
C LEU A 81 4.15 17.47 8.78
N LEU A 82 3.81 17.41 10.07
CA LEU A 82 3.08 18.49 10.74
C LEU A 82 3.96 19.73 10.95
N ASN A 83 5.24 19.53 11.27
CA ASN A 83 6.21 20.62 11.40
C ASN A 83 6.41 21.30 10.05
N GLU A 84 6.66 20.52 9.00
CA GLU A 84 6.82 21.04 7.64
C GLU A 84 5.56 21.80 7.18
N ALA A 85 4.36 21.32 7.53
CA ALA A 85 3.12 22.02 7.20
C ALA A 85 3.00 23.37 7.92
N THR A 86 3.47 23.44 9.16
CA THR A 86 3.50 24.67 9.95
C THR A 86 4.49 25.67 9.36
N GLU A 87 5.69 25.20 8.97
CA GLU A 87 6.72 26.01 8.32
C GLU A 87 6.23 26.63 7.00
N THR A 88 5.61 25.84 6.12
CA THR A 88 5.06 26.36 4.86
C THR A 88 4.00 27.45 5.10
N ILE A 89 3.15 27.30 6.12
CA ILE A 89 2.15 28.32 6.47
C ILE A 89 2.83 29.60 6.95
N THR A 90 3.89 29.48 7.77
CA THR A 90 4.64 30.65 8.23
C THR A 90 5.34 31.37 7.08
N ASP A 91 5.90 30.64 6.13
CA ASP A 91 6.58 31.22 4.96
C ASP A 91 5.60 31.97 4.06
N LEU A 92 4.48 31.35 3.70
CA LEU A 92 3.42 31.98 2.91
C LEU A 92 2.84 33.23 3.62
N SER A 93 2.76 33.21 4.94
CA SER A 93 2.34 34.38 5.72
C SER A 93 3.37 35.51 5.65
N GLN A 94 4.67 35.20 5.71
CA GLN A 94 5.74 36.21 5.69
C GLN A 94 5.95 36.81 4.30
N GLU A 95 5.85 36.01 3.24
CA GLU A 95 5.93 36.48 1.86
C GLU A 95 4.81 37.47 1.51
N ASN A 96 3.62 37.29 2.08
CA ASN A 96 2.47 38.16 1.85
C ASN A 96 2.59 39.55 2.54
N LEU A 97 3.43 39.66 3.59
CA LEU A 97 3.66 40.92 4.31
C LEU A 97 4.57 41.88 3.52
N HIS A 98 5.35 41.37 2.58
CA HIS A 98 6.19 42.18 1.70
C HIS A 98 5.35 42.72 0.55
N ARG A 99 5.44 44.01 0.24
CA ARG A 99 4.79 44.61 -0.93
C ARG A 99 5.64 44.26 -2.17
N PRO A 100 5.28 43.24 -2.97
CA PRO A 100 6.16 42.77 -4.02
C PRO A 100 5.99 43.66 -5.25
N ASP A 101 7.04 43.77 -6.06
CA ASP A 101 6.91 44.37 -7.37
C ASP A 101 6.15 43.44 -8.34
N GLN A 102 5.93 43.87 -9.58
CA GLN A 102 5.13 43.07 -10.51
C GLN A 102 5.78 41.74 -10.90
N MET A 103 7.12 41.64 -10.89
CA MET A 103 7.84 40.41 -11.21
C MET A 103 7.88 39.47 -10.00
N ASP A 104 8.16 40.02 -8.81
CA ASP A 104 8.15 39.31 -7.54
C ASP A 104 6.77 38.69 -7.28
N ARG A 105 5.69 39.41 -7.60
CA ARG A 105 4.32 38.89 -7.47
C ARG A 105 4.09 37.63 -8.30
N ALA A 106 4.57 37.60 -9.55
CA ALA A 106 4.39 36.44 -10.42
C ALA A 106 5.15 35.22 -9.87
N GLN A 107 6.35 35.43 -9.31
CA GLN A 107 7.15 34.37 -8.73
C GLN A 107 6.51 33.81 -7.45
N ILE A 108 6.06 34.68 -6.54
CA ILE A 108 5.39 34.28 -5.28
C ILE A 108 4.14 33.45 -5.57
N GLU A 109 3.30 33.88 -6.52
CA GLU A 109 2.07 33.15 -6.88
C GLU A 109 2.39 31.76 -7.46
N SER A 110 3.42 31.65 -8.30
CA SER A 110 3.87 30.36 -8.82
C SER A 110 4.38 29.42 -7.73
N ASN A 111 5.15 29.94 -6.78
CA ASN A 111 5.67 29.15 -5.65
C ASN A 111 4.52 28.68 -4.74
N ALA A 112 3.62 29.59 -4.36
CA ALA A 112 2.44 29.24 -3.56
C ALA A 112 1.56 28.16 -4.22
N ALA A 113 1.42 28.18 -5.55
CA ALA A 113 0.70 27.14 -6.29
C ALA A 113 1.39 25.77 -6.24
N ILE A 114 2.73 25.73 -6.21
CA ILE A 114 3.50 24.50 -6.03
C ILE A 114 3.33 23.98 -4.61
N ASP A 115 3.48 24.85 -3.62
CA ASP A 115 3.39 24.50 -2.20
C ASP A 115 2.01 23.92 -1.85
N LEU A 116 0.93 24.53 -2.37
CA LEU A 116 -0.43 24.02 -2.17
C LEU A 116 -0.59 22.58 -2.68
N ARG A 117 -0.03 22.26 -3.86
CA ARG A 117 -0.08 20.90 -4.42
C ARG A 117 0.75 19.91 -3.61
N THR A 118 1.89 20.35 -3.09
CA THR A 118 2.75 19.55 -2.22
C THR A 118 2.03 19.26 -0.90
N ARG A 119 1.45 20.27 -0.24
CA ARG A 119 0.63 20.12 0.97
C ARG A 119 -0.55 19.18 0.78
N ASP A 120 -1.23 19.23 -0.37
CA ASP A 120 -2.33 18.31 -0.66
C ASP A 120 -1.89 16.84 -0.70
N ARG A 121 -0.70 16.56 -1.23
CA ARG A 121 -0.13 15.21 -1.26
C ARG A 121 0.26 14.74 0.14
N GLU A 122 0.88 15.61 0.91
CA GLU A 122 1.27 15.31 2.29
C GLU A 122 0.09 15.12 3.22
N ARG A 123 -0.99 15.90 3.06
CA ARG A 123 -2.24 15.66 3.79
C ARG A 123 -2.79 14.26 3.52
N LYS A 124 -2.76 13.79 2.27
CA LYS A 124 -3.16 12.42 1.93
C LYS A 124 -2.18 11.39 2.50
N LEU A 125 -0.89 11.70 2.56
CA LEU A 125 0.11 10.84 3.19
C LEU A 125 -0.11 10.73 4.71
N LEU A 126 -0.41 11.85 5.38
CA LEU A 126 -0.74 11.91 6.80
C LEU A 126 -1.95 11.02 7.13
N GLN A 127 -2.99 11.07 6.30
CA GLN A 127 -4.14 10.17 6.45
C GLN A 127 -3.76 8.68 6.37
N LYS A 128 -2.79 8.33 5.50
CA LYS A 128 -2.28 6.95 5.41
C LYS A 128 -1.45 6.56 6.65
N ILE A 129 -0.67 7.48 7.20
CA ILE A 129 0.09 7.27 8.43
C ILE A 129 -0.85 7.07 9.61
N GLU A 130 -1.88 7.90 9.75
CA GLU A 130 -2.90 7.75 10.80
C GLU A 130 -3.67 6.42 10.65
N ALA A 131 -3.97 6.01 9.42
CA ALA A 131 -4.57 4.70 9.17
C ALA A 131 -3.63 3.56 9.59
N ALA A 132 -2.33 3.66 9.31
CA ALA A 132 -1.34 2.67 9.74
C ALA A 132 -1.23 2.59 11.27
N LEU A 133 -1.23 3.73 11.97
CA LEU A 133 -1.25 3.79 13.44
C LEU A 133 -2.49 3.11 14.03
N ARG A 134 -3.68 3.38 13.48
CA ARG A 134 -4.91 2.68 13.89
C ARG A 134 -4.81 1.16 13.70
N ARG A 135 -4.20 0.71 12.60
CA ARG A 135 -3.99 -0.74 12.36
C ARG A 135 -3.05 -1.38 13.36
N ILE A 136 -2.08 -0.62 13.90
CA ILE A 136 -1.22 -1.09 14.98
C ILE A 136 -2.04 -1.29 16.25
N GLU A 137 -2.95 -0.36 16.57
CA GLU A 137 -3.85 -0.45 17.73
C GLU A 137 -4.84 -1.63 17.60
N ASP A 138 -5.34 -1.87 16.39
CA ASP A 138 -6.25 -2.98 16.09
C ASP A 138 -5.54 -4.35 15.96
N GLY A 139 -4.19 -4.38 15.96
CA GLY A 139 -3.39 -5.60 15.76
C GLY A 139 -3.40 -6.15 14.33
N SER A 140 -3.91 -5.39 13.35
CA SER A 140 -3.98 -5.79 11.93
C SER A 140 -2.81 -5.27 11.09
N TYR A 141 -1.86 -4.57 11.71
CA TYR A 141 -0.66 -4.05 11.06
C TYR A 141 0.26 -5.19 10.63
N GLY A 142 0.95 -5.02 9.49
CA GLY A 142 1.84 -6.03 8.93
C GLY A 142 1.17 -7.03 8.00
N TYR A 143 -0.17 -7.09 7.94
CA TYR A 143 -0.91 -8.01 7.07
C TYR A 143 -1.58 -7.28 5.90
N CYS A 144 -1.72 -7.97 4.77
CA CYS A 144 -2.40 -7.47 3.57
C CYS A 144 -3.90 -7.29 3.84
N VAL A 145 -4.47 -6.14 3.47
CA VAL A 145 -5.92 -5.88 3.66
C VAL A 145 -6.81 -6.76 2.76
N GLU A 146 -6.29 -7.23 1.63
CA GLU A 146 -7.08 -8.01 0.65
C GLU A 146 -6.93 -9.52 0.84
N THR A 147 -5.73 -9.99 1.18
CA THR A 147 -5.40 -11.42 1.21
C THR A 147 -5.08 -11.94 2.60
N ASP A 148 -4.98 -11.07 3.61
CA ASP A 148 -4.54 -11.37 4.97
C ASP A 148 -3.13 -12.00 5.06
N GLU A 149 -2.36 -11.97 3.97
CA GLU A 149 -0.98 -12.48 3.93
C GLU A 149 0.00 -11.53 4.64
N PRO A 150 1.06 -12.06 5.27
CA PRO A 150 2.09 -11.23 5.88
C PRO A 150 2.83 -10.40 4.84
N ILE A 151 3.02 -9.12 5.12
CA ILE A 151 3.80 -8.20 4.30
C ILE A 151 5.27 -8.34 4.68
N ASN A 152 6.14 -8.52 3.69
CA ASN A 152 7.59 -8.62 3.88
C ASN A 152 8.13 -7.49 4.78
N LEU A 153 8.91 -7.85 5.80
CA LEU A 153 9.45 -6.91 6.79
C LEU A 153 10.30 -5.81 6.13
N ARG A 154 11.15 -6.18 5.16
CA ARG A 154 11.94 -5.23 4.35
C ARG A 154 11.09 -4.19 3.62
N ARG A 155 9.88 -4.57 3.21
CA ARG A 155 8.94 -3.65 2.54
C ARG A 155 8.32 -2.67 3.54
N LEU A 156 7.92 -3.15 4.72
CA LEU A 156 7.42 -2.29 5.80
C LEU A 156 8.51 -1.36 6.33
N GLU A 157 9.75 -1.81 6.34
CA GLU A 157 10.88 -0.96 6.70
C GLU A 157 11.08 0.19 5.72
N ALA A 158 11.05 -0.10 4.41
CA ALA A 158 11.16 0.92 3.37
C ALA A 158 9.92 1.83 3.28
N ARG A 159 8.72 1.26 3.49
CA ARG A 159 7.43 1.96 3.44
C ARG A 159 6.50 1.44 4.54
N PRO A 160 6.51 2.05 5.74
CA PRO A 160 5.72 1.58 6.88
C PRO A 160 4.21 1.80 6.74
N ILE A 161 3.77 2.57 5.74
CA ILE A 161 2.35 2.80 5.42
C ILE A 161 1.73 1.75 4.49
N ALA A 162 2.51 0.75 4.08
CA ALA A 162 2.07 -0.15 3.02
C ALA A 162 0.95 -1.10 3.49
N SER A 163 -0.19 -1.08 2.81
CA SER A 163 -1.40 -1.82 3.22
C SER A 163 -1.62 -3.15 2.51
N LEU A 164 -1.02 -3.35 1.33
CA LEU A 164 -1.19 -4.54 0.48
C LEU A 164 0.10 -5.35 0.43
N SER A 165 0.04 -6.66 0.17
CA SER A 165 1.23 -7.47 -0.14
C SER A 165 1.81 -7.11 -1.52
N LEU A 166 3.02 -7.58 -1.83
CA LEU A 166 3.65 -7.33 -3.15
C LEU A 166 2.78 -7.90 -4.28
N HIS A 167 2.32 -9.15 -4.11
CA HIS A 167 1.48 -9.81 -5.09
C HIS A 167 0.13 -9.08 -5.27
N ALA A 168 -0.53 -8.73 -4.16
CA ALA A 168 -1.78 -7.97 -4.23
C ALA A 168 -1.59 -6.61 -4.93
N GLN A 169 -0.47 -5.93 -4.65
CA GLN A 169 -0.14 -4.67 -5.32
C GLN A 169 0.08 -4.85 -6.83
N GLU A 170 0.79 -5.90 -7.26
CA GLU A 170 0.98 -6.19 -8.69
C GLU A 170 -0.34 -6.47 -9.42
N GLN A 171 -1.27 -7.19 -8.78
CA GLN A 171 -2.59 -7.44 -9.36
C GLN A 171 -3.43 -6.16 -9.43
N HIS A 172 -3.39 -5.34 -8.38
CA HIS A 172 -4.07 -4.05 -8.36
C HIS A 172 -3.59 -3.15 -9.50
N GLU A 173 -2.28 -2.99 -9.63
CA GLU A 173 -1.66 -2.18 -10.70
C GLU A 173 -1.97 -2.74 -12.10
N ARG A 174 -2.05 -4.07 -12.26
CA ARG A 174 -2.43 -4.70 -13.52
C ARG A 174 -3.88 -4.39 -13.90
N ASN A 175 -4.79 -4.49 -12.94
CA ASN A 175 -6.22 -4.22 -13.17
C ASN A 175 -6.45 -2.73 -13.46
N GLU A 176 -5.77 -1.82 -12.75
CA GLU A 176 -5.84 -0.39 -13.03
C GLU A 176 -5.35 -0.03 -14.43
N ARG A 177 -4.28 -0.69 -14.92
CA ARG A 177 -3.81 -0.48 -16.30
C ARG A 177 -4.86 -0.87 -17.33
N ILE A 178 -5.47 -2.05 -17.17
CA ILE A 178 -6.51 -2.54 -18.09
C ILE A 178 -7.70 -1.57 -18.15
N HIS A 179 -8.14 -1.06 -17.01
CA HIS A 179 -9.29 -0.15 -16.94
C HIS A 179 -9.00 1.30 -17.37
N ARG A 180 -7.72 1.69 -17.49
CA ARG A 180 -7.34 3.03 -17.94
C ARG A 180 -7.31 3.15 -19.47
N ASP A 181 -7.17 2.02 -20.16
CA ASP A 181 -7.04 1.93 -21.61
C ASP A 181 -8.41 1.68 -22.33
N ASP A 182 -9.50 1.53 -21.57
CA ASP A 182 -10.91 1.45 -22.02
C ASP A 182 -11.64 2.79 -21.87
#